data_AF-A0A815CLG1-F1
#
_entry.id   AF-A0A815CLG1-F1
#
_cell.length_a   1.000
_cell.length_b   1.000
_cell.length_c   1.000
_cell.angle_alpha   90.00
_cell.angle_beta   90.00
_cell.angle_gamma   90.00
#
_symmetry.space_group_name_H-M   'P 1'
#
loop_
_entity.id
_entity.type
_entity.pdbx_description
1 polymer ?
#
loop_
_entity_poly.entity_id
_entity_poly.type
_entity_poly.pdbx_seq_one_letter_code
_entity_poly.pdbx_strand_id
1 'polypeptide(L)'
;MKANPALYVLREPTPKSYQLYSSEPMEPYLSSRNYDELFSNQIIWFVDDTNVYRLTIHKAYEGNLTTKPINAAIFIFNPHIGQLFLKIIHISVCAEEKCFGQLAKWATDEEVAAFLRSFPFEERRTQIIVTRKALHVNNDRAKMILKLDKTAIIEIHHTCPTLTNDEWIKVDVSWNDLILADYNKKNNVNVASLTQSELRDIILGMEISVASDQRRQIAEIEKQSKHTSQLSGTTTETVSKHGDRIITATTINEIRCVVLTPQWSTRESVHLPNILPQPEYLKDMKPLHWIHTQLDELPQLSSQDITTHAKIMNDHASWDREKTIVITCSFTSGPASLKAYKLTPAGYDWGRSNTDRGNNPKGYAPSHYEEVPLSVSDRFLGFFMIPEQGSWNYNFMDVSRDADMKYDLILSSPKEFDDEIHRPSHFMNFSNEDNSDTFPADH
;
A
#
# COMPACT_ATOMS: atom_id res chain seq x y z
N MET A 1 -53.40 0.63 -14.82
CA MET A 1 -52.31 1.42 -15.47
C MET A 1 -51.46 2.26 -14.52
N LYS A 2 -51.93 2.69 -13.33
CA LYS A 2 -51.15 3.56 -12.42
C LYS A 2 -50.05 2.85 -11.62
N ALA A 3 -50.18 1.56 -11.33
CA ALA A 3 -49.29 0.82 -10.43
C ALA A 3 -48.39 -0.23 -11.13
N ASN A 4 -48.25 -0.18 -12.46
CA ASN A 4 -47.39 -1.13 -13.18
C ASN A 4 -45.92 -0.61 -13.17
N PRO A 5 -44.96 -1.35 -12.57
CA PRO A 5 -43.57 -0.91 -12.47
C PRO A 5 -42.87 -0.73 -13.83
N ALA A 6 -43.17 -1.56 -14.82
CA ALA A 6 -42.60 -1.42 -16.16
C ALA A 6 -43.08 -0.13 -16.85
N LEU A 7 -44.36 0.22 -16.66
CA LEU A 7 -44.90 1.50 -17.15
C LEU A 7 -44.35 2.70 -16.36
N TYR A 8 -43.95 2.52 -15.10
CA TYR A 8 -43.27 3.54 -14.31
C TYR A 8 -41.86 3.80 -14.85
N VAL A 9 -41.07 2.74 -15.08
CA VAL A 9 -39.73 2.83 -15.67
C VAL A 9 -39.76 3.42 -17.08
N LEU A 10 -40.80 3.16 -17.88
CA LEU A 10 -40.95 3.81 -19.19
C LEU A 10 -41.28 5.30 -19.09
N ARG A 11 -41.94 5.73 -18.01
CA ARG A 11 -42.30 7.13 -17.79
C ARG A 11 -41.17 7.94 -17.20
N GLU A 12 -40.39 7.39 -16.26
CA GLU A 12 -39.33 8.09 -15.53
C GLU A 12 -38.26 8.81 -16.40
N PRO A 13 -37.76 8.24 -17.51
CA PRO A 13 -36.78 8.88 -18.39
C PRO A 13 -37.34 10.11 -19.09
N THR A 14 -38.65 10.15 -19.37
CA THR A 14 -39.28 11.24 -20.12
C THR A 14 -39.20 12.56 -19.34
N PRO A 15 -39.67 12.69 -18.08
CA PRO A 15 -39.44 13.86 -17.24
C PRO A 15 -37.96 14.22 -17.09
N LYS A 16 -37.07 13.25 -16.84
CA LYS A 16 -35.62 13.50 -16.70
C LYS A 16 -35.01 14.13 -17.96
N SER A 17 -35.42 13.67 -19.16
CA SER A 17 -34.99 14.25 -20.44
C SER A 17 -35.50 15.67 -20.68
N TYR A 18 -36.65 16.02 -20.09
CA TYR A 18 -37.23 17.36 -20.09
C TYR A 18 -36.86 18.19 -18.84
N GLN A 19 -35.94 17.69 -17.99
CA GLN A 19 -35.55 18.32 -16.72
C GLN A 19 -36.73 18.60 -15.77
N LEU A 20 -37.80 17.82 -15.88
CA LEU A 20 -38.94 17.86 -14.98
C LEU A 20 -38.65 16.93 -13.81
N TYR A 21 -38.52 17.51 -12.61
CA TYR A 21 -38.32 16.77 -11.37
C TYR A 21 -39.66 16.60 -10.64
N SER A 22 -39.96 15.38 -10.23
CA SER A 22 -41.15 15.04 -9.44
C SER A 22 -40.78 15.02 -7.95
N SER A 23 -41.68 15.52 -7.10
CA SER A 23 -41.57 15.41 -5.64
C SER A 23 -42.25 14.13 -5.10
N GLU A 24 -42.30 13.07 -5.91
CA GLU A 24 -42.86 11.80 -5.48
C GLU A 24 -42.12 11.28 -4.23
N PRO A 25 -42.85 10.69 -3.27
CA PRO A 25 -42.23 10.16 -2.06
C PRO A 25 -41.30 9.00 -2.44
N MET A 26 -39.99 9.24 -2.36
CA MET A 26 -38.98 8.19 -2.46
C MET A 26 -38.92 7.41 -1.15
N GLU A 27 -38.55 6.13 -1.22
CA GLU A 27 -38.21 5.38 -0.01
C GLU A 27 -37.10 6.12 0.76
N PRO A 28 -37.21 6.21 2.10
CA PRO A 28 -36.21 6.90 2.89
C PRO A 28 -34.86 6.17 2.78
N TYR A 29 -33.79 6.94 2.56
CA TYR A 29 -32.45 6.41 2.62
C TYR A 29 -32.13 5.84 4.01
N LEU A 30 -31.24 4.85 4.06
CA LEU A 30 -30.68 4.38 5.33
C LEU A 30 -29.88 5.51 5.99
N SER A 31 -30.16 5.76 7.26
CA SER A 31 -29.62 6.83 8.07
C SER A 31 -29.49 6.36 9.53
N SER A 32 -28.82 7.15 10.37
CA SER A 32 -28.74 6.85 11.80
C SER A 32 -30.09 6.93 12.55
N ARG A 33 -31.16 7.36 11.88
CA ARG A 33 -32.52 7.45 12.46
C ARG A 33 -33.37 6.19 12.22
N ASN A 34 -33.11 5.44 11.16
CA ASN A 34 -33.83 4.22 10.78
C ASN A 34 -32.91 3.00 10.72
N TYR A 35 -31.71 3.08 11.29
CA TYR A 35 -30.73 1.99 11.29
C TYR A 35 -31.24 0.73 12.00
N ASP A 36 -32.07 0.91 13.03
CA ASP A 36 -32.66 -0.21 13.80
C ASP A 36 -33.61 -1.07 12.96
N GLU A 37 -34.16 -0.54 11.86
CA GLU A 37 -35.05 -1.28 10.95
C GLU A 37 -34.32 -2.43 10.24
N LEU A 38 -32.98 -2.36 10.13
CA LEU A 38 -32.15 -3.41 9.55
C LEU A 38 -32.25 -4.75 10.29
N PHE A 39 -32.64 -4.73 11.56
CA PHE A 39 -32.76 -5.90 12.42
C PHE A 39 -34.21 -6.28 12.71
N SER A 40 -35.15 -5.73 11.93
CA SER A 40 -36.55 -6.15 11.97
C SER A 40 -36.74 -7.57 11.41
N ASN A 41 -37.95 -8.11 11.54
CA ASN A 41 -38.29 -9.43 10.98
C ASN A 41 -38.35 -9.44 9.44
N GLN A 42 -38.16 -8.29 8.78
CA GLN A 42 -38.11 -8.20 7.33
C GLN A 42 -36.76 -8.72 6.83
N ILE A 43 -36.79 -9.51 5.75
CA ILE A 43 -35.55 -9.95 5.10
C ILE A 43 -34.98 -8.77 4.31
N ILE A 44 -33.79 -8.33 4.70
CA ILE A 44 -33.08 -7.21 4.08
C ILE A 44 -31.76 -7.73 3.52
N TRP A 45 -31.45 -7.38 2.28
CA TRP A 45 -30.18 -7.67 1.63
C TRP A 45 -29.45 -6.38 1.28
N PHE A 46 -28.20 -6.26 1.76
CA PHE A 46 -27.26 -5.28 1.23
C PHE A 46 -26.67 -5.79 -0.07
N VAL A 47 -26.61 -4.93 -1.09
CA VAL A 47 -25.88 -5.19 -2.33
C VAL A 47 -24.80 -4.13 -2.45
N ASP A 48 -23.54 -4.56 -2.52
CA ASP A 48 -22.40 -3.69 -2.79
C ASP A 48 -21.78 -4.04 -4.15
N ASP A 49 -21.85 -3.06 -5.07
CA ASP A 49 -21.33 -3.15 -6.42
C ASP A 49 -19.95 -2.48 -6.60
N THR A 50 -19.34 -2.00 -5.51
CA THR A 50 -18.06 -1.28 -5.53
C THR A 50 -16.93 -2.11 -6.16
N ASN A 51 -16.93 -3.42 -5.91
CA ASN A 51 -15.88 -4.34 -6.35
C ASN A 51 -16.25 -5.16 -7.61
N VAL A 52 -17.32 -4.77 -8.31
CA VAL A 52 -17.82 -5.44 -9.53
C VAL A 52 -16.97 -5.08 -10.75
N TYR A 53 -16.32 -3.92 -10.72
CA TYR A 53 -15.36 -3.52 -11.74
C TYR A 53 -14.05 -3.09 -11.11
N ARG A 54 -13.04 -3.95 -11.25
CA ARG A 54 -11.71 -3.75 -10.69
C ARG A 54 -10.67 -3.77 -11.78
N LEU A 55 -9.75 -2.82 -11.72
CA LEU A 55 -8.68 -2.65 -12.68
C LEU A 55 -7.35 -2.50 -11.93
N THR A 56 -6.30 -3.02 -12.55
CA THR A 56 -4.93 -2.56 -12.27
C THR A 56 -4.58 -1.47 -13.27
N ILE A 57 -3.99 -0.38 -12.78
CA ILE A 57 -3.64 0.79 -13.58
C ILE A 57 -2.13 0.87 -13.65
N HIS A 58 -1.59 0.89 -14.87
CA HIS A 58 -0.21 1.21 -15.14
C HIS A 58 -0.15 2.56 -15.84
N LYS A 59 0.46 3.55 -15.18
CA LYS A 59 0.65 4.90 -15.69
C LYS A 59 2.12 5.09 -16.08
N ALA A 60 2.38 5.26 -17.36
CA ALA A 60 3.70 5.56 -17.87
C ALA A 60 4.10 7.03 -17.57
N TYR A 61 5.40 7.31 -17.59
CA TYR A 61 5.95 8.65 -17.39
C TYR A 61 5.38 9.68 -18.38
N GLU A 62 5.18 9.28 -19.65
CA GLU A 62 4.58 10.12 -20.71
C GLU A 62 3.11 10.49 -20.44
N GLY A 63 2.49 9.96 -19.39
CA GLY A 63 1.09 10.18 -19.03
C GLY A 63 0.14 9.14 -19.61
N ASN A 64 0.63 8.21 -20.43
CA ASN A 64 -0.16 7.11 -20.98
C ASN A 64 -0.66 6.19 -19.85
N LEU A 65 -1.97 5.97 -19.83
CA LEU A 65 -2.66 5.11 -18.86
C LEU A 65 -3.10 3.83 -19.55
N THR A 66 -2.58 2.71 -19.07
CA THR A 66 -3.01 1.38 -19.48
C THR A 66 -3.70 0.71 -18.30
N THR A 67 -4.87 0.13 -18.54
CA THR A 67 -5.64 -0.59 -17.52
C THR A 67 -5.75 -2.06 -17.89
N LYS A 68 -5.64 -2.94 -16.89
CA LYS A 68 -5.90 -4.38 -17.05
C LYS A 68 -7.00 -4.78 -16.06
N PRO A 69 -8.12 -5.37 -16.51
CA PRO A 69 -9.15 -5.85 -15.60
C PRO A 69 -8.60 -6.96 -14.70
N ILE A 70 -9.19 -7.12 -13.53
CA ILE A 70 -8.93 -8.24 -12.61
C ILE A 70 -10.25 -8.84 -12.16
N ASN A 71 -10.20 -10.02 -11.54
CA ASN A 71 -11.39 -10.64 -10.98
C ASN A 71 -12.09 -9.69 -10.00
N ALA A 72 -13.41 -9.67 -10.12
CA ALA A 72 -14.32 -8.82 -9.40
C ALA A 72 -15.31 -9.67 -8.61
N ALA A 73 -16.10 -9.02 -7.75
CA ALA A 73 -17.18 -9.70 -7.05
C ALA A 73 -18.33 -8.75 -6.72
N ILE A 74 -19.54 -9.30 -6.72
CA ILE A 74 -20.73 -8.68 -6.12
C ILE A 74 -20.84 -9.19 -4.70
N PHE A 75 -21.03 -8.28 -3.75
CA PHE A 75 -21.24 -8.60 -2.35
C PHE A 75 -22.73 -8.47 -2.03
N ILE A 76 -23.36 -9.58 -1.62
CA ILE A 76 -24.76 -9.60 -1.19
C ILE A 76 -24.81 -10.11 0.25
N PHE A 77 -25.21 -9.27 1.19
CA PHE A 77 -25.08 -9.53 2.62
C PHE A 77 -26.39 -9.35 3.38
N ASN A 78 -26.75 -10.30 4.23
CA ASN A 78 -27.88 -10.16 5.16
C ASN A 78 -27.37 -9.73 6.54
N PRO A 79 -27.74 -8.53 7.02
CA PRO A 79 -27.24 -7.99 8.29
C PRO A 79 -27.82 -8.68 9.52
N HIS A 80 -28.98 -9.33 9.42
CA HIS A 80 -29.65 -9.98 10.56
C HIS A 80 -29.01 -11.34 10.89
N ILE A 81 -28.71 -12.15 9.87
CA ILE A 81 -28.15 -13.51 10.04
C ILE A 81 -26.66 -13.60 9.72
N GLY A 82 -26.04 -12.53 9.21
CA GLY A 82 -24.63 -12.51 8.83
C GLY A 82 -24.29 -13.30 7.57
N GLN A 83 -25.28 -13.71 6.78
CA GLN A 83 -25.07 -14.51 5.58
C GLN A 83 -24.50 -13.66 4.43
N LEU A 84 -23.37 -14.09 3.88
CA LEU A 84 -22.71 -13.46 2.73
C LEU A 84 -22.81 -14.35 1.49
N PHE A 85 -23.36 -13.80 0.42
CA PHE A 85 -23.25 -14.34 -0.93
C PHE A 85 -22.25 -13.52 -1.72
N LEU A 86 -21.14 -14.15 -2.08
CA LEU A 86 -20.07 -13.54 -2.86
C LEU A 86 -20.11 -14.10 -4.29
N LYS A 87 -20.65 -13.34 -5.24
CA LYS A 87 -20.66 -13.75 -6.65
C LYS A 87 -19.39 -13.27 -7.31
N ILE A 88 -18.48 -14.21 -7.62
CA ILE A 88 -17.24 -13.92 -8.34
C ILE A 88 -17.55 -13.63 -9.81
N ILE A 89 -17.10 -12.47 -10.29
CA ILE A 89 -17.10 -12.08 -11.70
C ILE A 89 -15.69 -12.31 -12.23
N HIS A 90 -15.56 -13.34 -13.05
CA HIS A 90 -14.28 -13.70 -13.65
C HIS A 90 -13.89 -12.68 -14.73
N ILE A 91 -12.58 -12.41 -14.85
CA ILE A 91 -12.00 -11.48 -15.84
C ILE A 91 -12.43 -11.77 -17.29
N SER A 92 -12.80 -13.01 -17.62
CA SER A 92 -13.28 -13.37 -18.97
C SER A 92 -14.59 -12.67 -19.35
N VAL A 93 -15.45 -12.36 -18.37
CA VAL A 93 -16.64 -11.54 -18.58
C VAL A 93 -16.22 -10.14 -19.06
N CYS A 94 -15.01 -9.72 -18.67
CA CYS A 94 -14.46 -8.41 -18.97
C CYS A 94 -13.60 -8.27 -20.22
N ALA A 95 -13.31 -9.36 -20.91
CA ALA A 95 -12.33 -9.36 -21.99
C ALA A 95 -12.84 -8.73 -23.30
N GLU A 96 -14.15 -8.60 -23.52
CA GLU A 96 -14.73 -8.28 -24.83
C GLU A 96 -15.41 -6.90 -24.93
N GLU A 97 -15.58 -6.16 -23.82
CA GLU A 97 -16.48 -5.01 -23.77
C GLU A 97 -15.77 -3.66 -23.54
N LYS A 98 -16.24 -2.61 -24.23
CA LYS A 98 -15.62 -1.27 -24.22
C LYS A 98 -16.18 -0.31 -23.17
N CYS A 99 -17.40 -0.56 -22.65
CA CYS A 99 -18.13 0.35 -21.75
C CYS A 99 -18.40 -0.28 -20.38
N PHE A 100 -17.34 -0.80 -19.76
CA PHE A 100 -17.44 -1.68 -18.61
C PHE A 100 -18.13 -1.08 -17.37
N GLY A 101 -18.04 0.23 -17.15
CA GLY A 101 -18.63 0.87 -15.97
C GLY A 101 -20.17 0.85 -15.96
N GLN A 102 -20.82 0.89 -17.12
CA GLN A 102 -22.29 0.72 -17.21
C GLN A 102 -22.67 -0.76 -17.19
N LEU A 103 -21.89 -1.59 -17.89
CA LEU A 103 -22.10 -3.03 -17.93
C LEU A 103 -21.99 -3.66 -16.53
N ALA A 104 -21.07 -3.19 -15.68
CA ALA A 104 -20.94 -3.65 -14.30
C ALA A 104 -22.26 -3.50 -13.52
N LYS A 105 -22.97 -2.39 -13.70
CA LYS A 105 -24.27 -2.17 -13.04
C LYS A 105 -25.32 -3.13 -13.55
N TRP A 106 -25.44 -3.30 -14.87
CA TRP A 106 -26.40 -4.22 -15.45
C TRP A 106 -26.12 -5.69 -15.11
N ALA A 107 -24.84 -6.07 -15.12
CA ALA A 107 -24.42 -7.40 -14.69
C ALA A 107 -24.75 -7.63 -13.21
N THR A 108 -24.59 -6.60 -12.37
CA THR A 108 -25.01 -6.66 -10.97
C THR A 108 -26.51 -6.85 -10.86
N ASP A 109 -27.30 -6.05 -11.58
CA ASP A 109 -28.77 -6.14 -11.56
C ASP A 109 -29.26 -7.53 -12.02
N GLU A 110 -28.66 -8.08 -13.07
CA GLU A 110 -28.98 -9.41 -13.58
C GLU A 110 -28.66 -10.52 -12.57
N GLU A 111 -27.47 -10.47 -11.97
CA GLU A 111 -27.04 -11.44 -10.97
C GLU A 111 -27.84 -11.35 -9.67
N VAL A 112 -28.19 -10.13 -9.23
CA VAL A 112 -29.07 -9.92 -8.07
C VAL A 112 -30.48 -10.43 -8.39
N ALA A 113 -31.01 -10.19 -9.59
CA ALA A 113 -32.30 -10.73 -9.99
C ALA A 113 -32.30 -12.26 -10.05
N ALA A 114 -31.22 -12.87 -10.56
CA ALA A 114 -31.04 -14.33 -10.56
C ALA A 114 -30.96 -14.88 -9.13
N PHE A 115 -30.22 -14.22 -8.24
CA PHE A 115 -30.15 -14.51 -6.81
C PHE A 115 -31.54 -14.51 -6.17
N LEU A 116 -32.34 -13.46 -6.33
CA LEU A 116 -33.70 -13.39 -5.78
C LEU A 116 -34.60 -14.49 -6.34
N ARG A 117 -34.48 -14.81 -7.64
CA ARG A 117 -35.27 -15.88 -8.27
C ARG A 117 -34.94 -17.26 -7.72
N SER A 118 -33.72 -17.46 -7.19
CA SER A 118 -33.29 -18.74 -6.62
C SER A 118 -34.03 -19.09 -5.31
N PHE A 119 -34.57 -18.10 -4.60
CA PHE A 119 -35.31 -18.33 -3.36
C PHE A 119 -36.75 -18.78 -3.62
N PRO A 120 -37.37 -19.51 -2.66
CA PRO A 120 -38.81 -19.75 -2.63
C PRO A 120 -39.61 -18.44 -2.56
N PHE A 121 -40.88 -18.46 -3.01
CA PHE A 121 -41.71 -17.25 -3.12
C PHE A 121 -41.90 -16.49 -1.78
N GLU A 122 -41.90 -17.20 -0.67
CA GLU A 122 -42.05 -16.64 0.69
C GLU A 122 -40.85 -15.78 1.10
N GLU A 123 -39.65 -16.18 0.69
CA GLU A 123 -38.39 -15.48 0.99
C GLU A 123 -38.04 -14.42 -0.06
N ARG A 124 -38.78 -14.34 -1.18
CA ARG A 124 -38.56 -13.33 -2.22
C ARG A 124 -39.01 -11.92 -1.86
N ARG A 125 -39.86 -11.77 -0.83
CA ARG A 125 -40.28 -10.44 -0.36
C ARG A 125 -39.20 -9.84 0.52
N THR A 126 -38.17 -9.31 -0.11
CA THR A 126 -37.01 -8.72 0.56
C THR A 126 -36.87 -7.26 0.20
N GLN A 127 -36.41 -6.44 1.16
CA GLN A 127 -35.89 -5.12 0.84
C GLN A 127 -34.43 -5.25 0.39
N ILE A 128 -34.04 -4.46 -0.60
CA ILE A 128 -32.67 -4.42 -1.12
C ILE A 128 -32.12 -3.04 -0.89
N ILE A 129 -31.00 -2.96 -0.18
CA ILE A 129 -30.30 -1.70 0.08
C ILE A 129 -28.98 -1.75 -0.69
N VAL A 130 -28.84 -0.89 -1.70
CA VAL A 130 -27.58 -0.77 -2.45
C VAL A 130 -26.65 0.18 -1.70
N THR A 131 -25.45 -0.28 -1.33
CA THR A 131 -24.42 0.54 -0.71
C THR A 131 -23.19 0.63 -1.61
N ARG A 132 -22.59 1.83 -1.69
CA ARG A 132 -21.31 2.10 -2.38
C ARG A 132 -20.27 2.71 -1.46
N LYS A 133 -20.54 2.69 -0.15
CA LYS A 133 -19.68 3.34 0.83
C LYS A 133 -18.66 2.34 1.34
N ALA A 134 -17.45 2.46 0.81
CA ALA A 134 -16.29 1.83 1.42
C ALA A 134 -15.84 2.65 2.64
N LEU A 135 -15.77 2.02 3.81
CA LEU A 135 -15.04 2.56 4.95
C LEU A 135 -13.54 2.47 4.63
N HIS A 136 -12.94 3.59 4.21
CA HIS A 136 -11.51 3.65 3.94
C HIS A 136 -10.75 3.83 5.26
N VAL A 137 -10.52 2.72 5.97
CA VAL A 137 -9.69 2.66 7.19
C VAL A 137 -8.30 2.13 6.82
N ASN A 138 -7.30 2.39 7.67
CA ASN A 138 -5.97 1.77 7.51
C ASN A 138 -6.06 0.25 7.70
N ASN A 139 -6.05 -0.49 6.57
CA ASN A 139 -6.24 -1.94 6.54
C ASN A 139 -5.16 -2.71 7.29
N ASP A 140 -3.91 -2.25 7.26
CA ASP A 140 -2.79 -2.97 7.88
C ASP A 140 -2.88 -2.89 9.40
N ARG A 141 -3.20 -1.70 9.94
CA ARG A 141 -3.46 -1.53 11.37
C ARG A 141 -4.71 -2.29 11.81
N ALA A 142 -5.78 -2.26 11.02
CA ALA A 142 -7.00 -3.01 11.33
C ALA A 142 -6.74 -4.52 11.43
N LYS A 143 -5.94 -5.07 10.51
CA LYS A 143 -5.50 -6.49 10.56
C LYS A 143 -4.57 -6.77 11.73
N MET A 144 -3.70 -5.84 12.11
CA MET A 144 -2.82 -5.98 13.26
C MET A 144 -3.62 -6.07 14.57
N ILE A 145 -4.70 -5.29 14.70
CA ILE A 145 -5.63 -5.34 15.84
C ILE A 145 -6.32 -6.71 15.95
N LEU A 146 -6.56 -7.42 14.84
CA LEU A 146 -7.10 -8.79 14.91
C LEU A 146 -6.07 -9.84 15.34
N LYS A 147 -4.78 -9.53 15.24
CA LYS A 147 -3.67 -10.41 15.61
C LYS A 147 -3.07 -10.01 16.97
N LEU A 148 -3.93 -9.67 17.93
CA LEU A 148 -3.52 -9.25 19.29
C LEU A 148 -2.69 -10.31 20.01
N ASP A 149 -2.87 -11.59 19.69
CA ASP A 149 -2.07 -12.68 20.23
C ASP A 149 -1.73 -13.70 19.12
N LYS A 150 -0.51 -14.27 19.17
CA LYS A 150 -0.04 -15.30 18.22
C LYS A 150 -0.84 -16.61 18.34
N THR A 151 -1.59 -16.77 19.43
CA THR A 151 -2.47 -17.91 19.72
C THR A 151 -3.83 -17.80 19.04
N ALA A 152 -4.21 -16.63 18.51
CA ALA A 152 -5.50 -16.42 17.85
C ALA A 152 -5.55 -17.18 16.51
N ILE A 153 -6.20 -18.35 16.53
CA ILE A 153 -6.39 -19.19 15.35
C ILE A 153 -7.69 -18.77 14.64
N ILE A 154 -7.63 -18.71 13.31
CA ILE A 154 -8.82 -18.62 12.46
C ILE A 154 -9.12 -20.05 12.00
N GLU A 155 -10.29 -20.56 12.38
CA GLU A 155 -10.73 -21.88 11.95
C GLU A 155 -11.02 -21.91 10.44
N ILE A 156 -10.93 -23.09 9.82
CA ILE A 156 -11.05 -23.27 8.36
C ILE A 156 -12.36 -22.70 7.79
N HIS A 157 -13.44 -22.71 8.59
CA HIS A 157 -14.76 -22.24 8.19
C HIS A 157 -15.10 -20.84 8.70
N HIS A 158 -14.15 -20.15 9.38
CA HIS A 158 -14.35 -18.82 9.94
C HIS A 158 -13.53 -17.78 9.17
N THR A 159 -14.05 -16.55 9.09
CA THR A 159 -13.35 -15.40 8.51
C THR A 159 -12.65 -14.54 9.55
N CYS A 160 -13.03 -14.68 10.82
CA CYS A 160 -12.52 -13.93 11.95
C CYS A 160 -11.81 -14.87 12.94
N PRO A 161 -10.86 -14.37 13.75
CA PRO A 161 -10.23 -15.15 14.79
C PRO A 161 -11.25 -15.58 15.85
N THR A 162 -11.07 -16.76 16.43
CA THR A 162 -11.87 -17.20 17.58
C THR A 162 -11.36 -16.45 18.81
N LEU A 163 -12.11 -15.44 19.24
CA LEU A 163 -11.82 -14.60 20.41
C LEU A 163 -12.95 -14.69 21.44
N THR A 164 -12.62 -14.46 22.70
CA THR A 164 -13.57 -14.29 23.81
C THR A 164 -14.29 -12.94 23.74
N ASN A 165 -15.41 -12.80 24.46
CA ASN A 165 -16.15 -11.53 24.49
C ASN A 165 -15.29 -10.36 25.01
N ASP A 166 -14.45 -10.58 26.02
CA ASP A 166 -13.59 -9.54 26.59
C ASP A 166 -12.49 -9.09 25.61
N GLU A 167 -12.00 -10.01 24.78
CA GLU A 167 -11.06 -9.70 23.70
C GLU A 167 -11.74 -8.93 22.56
N TRP A 168 -12.96 -9.33 22.18
CA TRP A 168 -13.76 -8.59 21.21
C TRP A 168 -14.04 -7.15 21.65
N ILE A 169 -14.29 -6.91 22.93
CA ILE A 169 -14.44 -5.54 23.47
C ILE A 169 -13.16 -4.72 23.26
N LYS A 170 -11.98 -5.32 23.48
CA LYS A 170 -10.69 -4.63 23.26
C LYS A 170 -10.46 -4.33 21.77
N VAL A 171 -10.82 -5.28 20.89
CA VAL A 171 -10.76 -5.11 19.43
C VAL A 171 -11.68 -3.98 18.98
N ASP A 172 -12.93 -3.96 19.45
CA ASP A 172 -13.93 -2.96 19.09
C ASP A 172 -13.49 -1.54 19.48
N VAL A 173 -13.02 -1.36 20.72
CA VAL A 173 -12.45 -0.07 21.17
C VAL A 173 -11.28 0.35 20.27
N SER A 174 -10.37 -0.58 19.96
CA SER A 174 -9.20 -0.29 19.12
C SER A 174 -9.56 0.08 17.68
N TRP A 175 -10.59 -0.56 17.11
CA TRP A 175 -11.10 -0.22 15.78
C TRP A 175 -11.83 1.12 15.75
N ASN A 176 -12.63 1.41 16.76
CA ASN A 176 -13.29 2.71 16.90
C ASN A 176 -12.25 3.84 16.99
N ASP A 177 -11.21 3.67 17.81
CA ASP A 177 -10.10 4.62 17.90
C ASP A 177 -9.37 4.78 16.56
N LEU A 178 -9.16 3.69 15.81
CA LEU A 178 -8.53 3.72 14.49
C LEU A 178 -9.36 4.51 13.47
N ILE A 179 -10.68 4.29 13.43
CA ILE A 179 -11.61 5.00 12.54
C ILE A 179 -11.61 6.49 12.87
N LEU A 180 -11.71 6.84 14.16
CA LEU A 180 -11.74 8.23 14.62
C LEU A 180 -10.40 8.95 14.39
N ALA A 181 -9.28 8.25 14.59
CA ALA A 181 -7.95 8.79 14.30
C ALA A 181 -7.77 9.10 12.81
N ASP A 182 -8.24 8.21 11.92
CA ASP A 182 -8.19 8.44 10.48
C ASP A 182 -9.12 9.58 10.05
N TYR A 183 -10.33 9.66 10.62
CA TYR A 183 -11.25 10.77 10.39
C TYR A 183 -10.66 12.12 10.84
N ASN A 184 -10.03 12.16 12.02
CA ASN A 184 -9.32 13.32 12.54
C ASN A 184 -8.20 13.74 11.59
N LYS A 185 -7.34 12.80 11.18
CA LYS A 185 -6.24 13.08 10.25
C LYS A 185 -6.72 13.60 8.89
N LYS A 186 -7.83 13.08 8.37
CA LYS A 186 -8.39 13.49 7.07
C LYS A 186 -9.09 14.85 7.12
N ASN A 187 -9.81 15.15 8.20
CA ASN A 187 -10.63 16.36 8.30
C ASN A 187 -10.02 17.45 9.20
N ASN A 188 -8.88 17.19 9.85
CA ASN A 188 -8.26 18.07 10.85
C ASN A 188 -9.23 18.47 11.99
N VAL A 189 -10.05 17.54 12.46
CA VAL A 189 -11.06 17.77 13.51
C VAL A 189 -10.68 17.04 14.79
N ASN A 190 -10.63 17.77 15.91
CA ASN A 190 -10.35 17.17 17.21
C ASN A 190 -11.51 16.26 17.66
N VAL A 191 -11.25 14.96 17.83
CA VAL A 191 -12.23 13.95 18.25
C VAL A 191 -12.93 14.32 19.56
N ALA A 192 -12.24 14.97 20.50
CA ALA A 192 -12.81 15.38 21.79
C ALA A 192 -13.90 16.45 21.67
N SER A 193 -14.02 17.10 20.50
CA SER A 193 -15.04 18.11 20.23
C SER A 193 -16.31 17.55 19.58
N LEU A 194 -16.31 16.26 19.22
CA LEU A 194 -17.43 15.60 18.55
C LEU A 194 -18.52 15.19 19.55
N THR A 195 -19.77 15.40 19.16
CA THR A 195 -20.94 14.89 19.89
C THR A 195 -21.08 13.38 19.72
N GLN A 196 -21.82 12.73 20.63
CA GLN A 196 -22.11 11.29 20.53
C GLN A 196 -22.83 10.92 19.23
N SER A 197 -23.70 11.80 18.73
CA SER A 197 -24.35 11.61 17.42
C SER A 197 -23.36 11.65 16.27
N GLU A 198 -22.40 12.58 16.29
CA GLU A 198 -21.36 12.68 15.25
C GLU A 198 -20.39 11.50 15.29
N LEU A 199 -19.98 11.06 16.49
CA LEU A 199 -19.16 9.85 16.66
C LEU A 199 -19.86 8.64 16.03
N ARG A 200 -21.14 8.43 16.36
CA ARG A 200 -21.96 7.36 15.78
C ARG A 200 -22.06 7.49 14.27
N ASP A 201 -22.33 8.69 13.75
CA ASP A 201 -22.47 8.92 12.32
C ASP A 201 -21.14 8.65 11.58
N ILE A 202 -19.99 9.01 12.15
CA ILE A 202 -18.66 8.69 11.58
C ILE A 202 -18.43 7.18 11.52
N ILE A 203 -18.67 6.48 12.63
CA ILE A 203 -18.45 5.03 12.72
C ILE A 203 -19.37 4.28 11.74
N LEU A 204 -20.63 4.71 11.63
CA LEU A 204 -21.59 4.15 10.67
C LEU A 204 -21.36 4.60 9.22
N GLY A 205 -20.35 5.43 8.94
CA GLY A 205 -20.05 5.92 7.59
C GLY A 205 -21.10 6.90 7.02
N MET A 206 -21.89 7.54 7.88
CA MET A 206 -22.84 8.58 7.51
C MET A 206 -22.11 9.88 7.18
N GLU A 207 -22.65 10.65 6.23
CA GLU A 207 -22.07 11.96 5.92
C GLU A 207 -22.45 12.95 7.01
N ILE A 208 -21.47 13.40 7.79
CA ILE A 208 -21.66 14.60 8.61
C ILE A 208 -21.65 15.78 7.65
N SER A 209 -22.73 16.56 7.67
CA SER A 209 -22.77 17.88 7.05
C SER A 209 -21.83 18.81 7.82
N VAL A 210 -20.54 18.73 7.56
CA VAL A 210 -19.58 19.74 8.03
C VAL A 210 -19.98 21.04 7.33
N ALA A 211 -20.22 22.10 8.10
CA ALA A 211 -20.60 23.42 7.59
C ALA A 211 -19.78 23.78 6.34
N SER A 212 -20.50 24.06 5.26
CA SER A 212 -20.06 24.11 3.85
C SER A 212 -18.93 25.09 3.53
N ASP A 213 -18.56 25.95 4.46
CA ASP A 213 -17.78 27.15 4.14
C ASP A 213 -16.26 26.93 4.28
N GLN A 214 -15.81 26.08 5.21
CA GLN A 214 -14.39 25.74 5.32
C GLN A 214 -13.91 24.80 4.20
N ARG A 215 -14.75 23.86 3.75
CA ARG A 215 -14.42 22.94 2.63
C ARG A 215 -14.36 23.67 1.28
N ARG A 216 -15.17 24.72 1.06
CA ARG A 216 -15.07 25.57 -0.15
C ARG A 216 -13.77 26.37 -0.20
N GLN A 217 -13.34 26.93 0.93
CA GLN A 217 -12.11 27.71 1.01
C GLN A 217 -10.85 26.84 0.79
N ILE A 218 -10.82 25.60 1.30
CA ILE A 218 -9.69 24.68 1.09
C ILE A 218 -9.64 24.16 -0.35
N ALA A 219 -10.79 23.88 -0.98
CA ALA A 219 -10.85 23.46 -2.39
C ALA A 219 -10.47 24.60 -3.37
N GLU A 220 -10.73 25.87 -3.01
CA GLU A 220 -10.25 27.04 -3.75
C GLU A 220 -8.73 27.26 -3.57
N ILE A 221 -8.18 27.01 -2.37
CA ILE A 221 -6.74 27.08 -2.09
C ILE A 221 -5.97 25.93 -2.78
N GLU A 222 -6.51 24.71 -2.83
CA GLU A 222 -5.90 23.58 -3.56
C GLU A 222 -5.98 23.73 -5.09
N LYS A 223 -6.99 24.43 -5.61
CA LYS A 223 -7.04 24.83 -7.03
C LYS A 223 -6.00 25.90 -7.36
N GLN A 224 -5.63 26.75 -6.40
CA GLN A 224 -4.56 27.74 -6.57
C GLN A 224 -3.15 27.14 -6.41
N SER A 225 -2.95 26.09 -5.60
CA SER A 225 -1.65 25.42 -5.44
C SER A 225 -1.28 24.45 -6.57
N LYS A 226 -2.25 24.01 -7.38
CA LYS A 226 -2.01 23.10 -8.53
C LYS A 226 -1.55 23.79 -9.83
N HIS A 227 -1.38 25.12 -9.84
CA HIS A 227 -0.68 25.80 -10.92
C HIS A 227 0.77 26.09 -10.52
N THR A 228 1.65 25.10 -10.69
CA THR A 228 3.07 25.22 -11.11
C THR A 228 3.74 23.87 -10.86
N SER A 229 3.69 22.99 -11.86
CA SER A 229 4.66 21.90 -12.10
C SER A 229 4.34 21.26 -13.45
N GLN A 230 4.51 22.03 -14.52
CA GLN A 230 4.72 21.48 -15.85
C GLN A 230 6.22 21.25 -15.99
N LEU A 231 6.68 20.01 -15.79
CA LEU A 231 7.99 19.59 -16.29
C LEU A 231 7.80 19.19 -17.75
N SER A 232 8.19 20.11 -18.63
CA SER A 232 8.34 19.86 -20.06
C SER A 232 9.52 18.91 -20.27
N GLY A 233 9.26 17.70 -20.75
CA GLY A 233 10.30 16.84 -21.32
C GLY A 233 10.95 17.58 -22.48
N THR A 234 12.23 17.94 -22.33
CA THR A 234 13.01 18.59 -23.38
C THR A 234 13.85 17.52 -24.05
N THR A 235 13.51 17.17 -25.28
CA THR A 235 14.42 16.45 -26.17
C THR A 235 15.50 17.43 -26.61
N THR A 236 16.71 17.29 -26.07
CA THR A 236 17.86 18.08 -26.51
C THR A 236 18.48 17.41 -27.73
N GLU A 237 18.17 17.90 -28.92
CA GLU A 237 19.04 17.72 -30.08
C GLU A 237 20.05 18.87 -30.09
N THR A 238 21.30 18.60 -29.75
CA THR A 238 22.40 19.55 -29.91
C THR A 238 23.21 19.21 -31.14
N VAL A 239 23.21 20.13 -32.11
CA VAL A 239 24.14 20.15 -33.22
C VAL A 239 25.36 20.94 -32.75
N SER A 240 26.53 20.30 -32.72
CA SER A 240 27.78 21.05 -32.52
C SER A 240 27.93 22.09 -33.63
N LYS A 241 28.66 23.18 -33.35
CA LYS A 241 29.01 24.27 -34.30
C LYS A 241 29.64 23.81 -35.64
N HIS A 242 29.78 22.51 -35.89
CA HIS A 242 30.30 21.88 -37.12
C HIS A 242 29.31 20.88 -37.79
N GLY A 243 28.06 20.77 -37.35
CA GLY A 243 27.02 20.03 -38.10
C GLY A 243 26.91 18.52 -37.84
N ASP A 244 27.66 17.96 -36.89
CA ASP A 244 27.57 16.53 -36.56
C ASP A 244 26.41 16.21 -35.61
N ARG A 245 25.67 15.13 -35.92
CA ARG A 245 24.59 14.57 -35.09
C ARG A 245 25.17 13.73 -33.96
N ILE A 246 25.01 14.15 -32.70
CA ILE A 246 25.35 13.32 -31.54
C ILE A 246 24.14 12.43 -31.25
N ILE A 247 24.27 11.13 -31.53
CA ILE A 247 23.32 10.11 -31.05
C ILE A 247 23.82 9.67 -29.69
N THR A 248 23.30 10.25 -28.61
CA THR A 248 23.55 9.72 -27.26
C THR A 248 22.71 8.45 -27.12
N ALA A 249 23.34 7.30 -27.30
CA ALA A 249 22.70 6.02 -27.02
C ALA A 249 22.55 5.86 -25.50
N THR A 250 21.32 5.95 -24.98
CA THR A 250 21.03 5.61 -23.59
C THR A 250 21.24 4.11 -23.40
N THR A 251 22.34 3.72 -22.78
CA THR A 251 22.55 2.33 -22.37
C THR A 251 21.61 1.99 -21.22
N ILE A 252 20.67 1.07 -21.46
CA ILE A 252 19.76 0.54 -20.45
C ILE A 252 20.51 -0.54 -19.66
N ASN A 253 20.56 -0.39 -18.33
CA ASN A 253 21.11 -1.39 -17.43
C ASN A 253 19.98 -2.21 -16.80
N GLU A 254 20.05 -3.53 -16.91
CA GLU A 254 19.09 -4.47 -16.34
C GLU A 254 19.60 -5.00 -15.00
N ILE A 255 18.77 -4.99 -13.96
CA ILE A 255 19.10 -5.52 -12.63
C ILE A 255 18.72 -7.00 -12.59
N ARG A 256 19.72 -7.89 -12.52
CA ARG A 256 19.50 -9.35 -12.48
C ARG A 256 19.67 -9.99 -11.12
N CYS A 257 20.49 -9.38 -10.25
CA CYS A 257 20.83 -9.95 -8.96
C CYS A 257 20.75 -8.88 -7.87
N VAL A 258 20.17 -9.24 -6.73
CA VAL A 258 20.28 -8.47 -5.49
C VAL A 258 21.05 -9.30 -4.47
N VAL A 259 22.15 -8.74 -3.98
CA VAL A 259 22.97 -9.37 -2.95
C VAL A 259 22.58 -8.80 -1.59
N LEU A 260 22.17 -9.67 -0.67
CA LEU A 260 21.95 -9.33 0.73
C LEU A 260 23.24 -9.64 1.47
N THR A 261 23.88 -8.60 2.00
CA THR A 261 25.09 -8.74 2.81
C THR A 261 24.72 -8.81 4.29
N PRO A 262 25.59 -9.36 5.16
CA PRO A 262 25.48 -9.12 6.60
C PRO A 262 25.33 -7.62 6.84
N GLN A 263 24.31 -7.18 7.57
CA GLN A 263 24.06 -5.75 7.76
C GLN A 263 23.25 -5.49 9.03
N TRP A 264 23.33 -4.27 9.53
CA TRP A 264 22.46 -3.76 10.58
C TRP A 264 22.12 -2.30 10.27
N SER A 265 21.08 -1.78 10.89
CA SER A 265 20.53 -0.47 10.53
C SER A 265 20.08 0.29 11.76
N THR A 266 20.17 1.60 11.66
CA THR A 266 19.43 2.53 12.52
C THR A 266 18.20 3.04 11.77
N ARG A 267 17.45 3.98 12.36
CA ARG A 267 16.36 4.67 11.64
C ARG A 267 16.85 5.55 10.49
N GLU A 268 18.14 5.89 10.48
CA GLU A 268 18.71 6.92 9.60
C GLU A 268 19.73 6.35 8.61
N SER A 269 20.43 5.27 8.97
CA SER A 269 21.47 4.66 8.13
C SER A 269 21.46 3.14 8.17
N VAL A 270 21.99 2.56 7.10
CA VAL A 270 22.39 1.16 7.03
C VAL A 270 23.90 1.05 7.16
N HIS A 271 24.35 0.01 7.86
CA HIS A 271 25.75 -0.33 8.05
C HIS A 271 26.04 -1.64 7.33
N LEU A 272 26.95 -1.56 6.36
CA LEU A 272 27.38 -2.67 5.52
C LEU A 272 28.86 -3.00 5.82
N PRO A 273 29.27 -4.26 5.68
CA PRO A 273 30.67 -4.67 5.71
C PRO A 273 31.47 -4.01 4.59
N ASN A 274 32.74 -3.72 4.87
CA ASN A 274 33.67 -3.14 3.92
C ASN A 274 34.11 -4.13 2.83
N ILE A 275 33.88 -5.43 3.03
CA ILE A 275 34.30 -6.47 2.09
C ILE A 275 33.12 -6.87 1.21
N LEU A 276 33.31 -6.82 -0.11
CA LEU A 276 32.36 -7.31 -1.11
C LEU A 276 32.90 -8.61 -1.73
N PRO A 277 32.40 -9.79 -1.34
CA PRO A 277 32.85 -11.05 -1.92
C PRO A 277 32.40 -11.15 -3.38
N GLN A 278 33.24 -11.77 -4.21
CA GLN A 278 32.98 -11.98 -5.64
C GLN A 278 32.82 -13.48 -5.95
N PRO A 279 31.61 -14.04 -5.75
CA PRO A 279 31.31 -15.41 -6.14
C PRO A 279 31.32 -15.57 -7.68
N GLU A 280 31.48 -16.81 -8.13
CA GLU A 280 31.57 -17.15 -9.56
C GLU A 280 30.35 -16.67 -10.37
N TYR A 281 29.16 -16.72 -9.78
CA TYR A 281 27.92 -16.25 -10.40
C TYR A 281 27.90 -14.76 -10.76
N LEU A 282 28.76 -13.94 -10.15
CA LEU A 282 28.84 -12.50 -10.40
C LEU A 282 29.96 -12.10 -11.38
N LYS A 283 30.74 -13.04 -11.92
CA LYS A 283 31.89 -12.74 -12.80
C LYS A 283 31.49 -11.94 -14.05
N ASP A 284 30.34 -12.25 -14.63
CA ASP A 284 29.84 -11.60 -15.84
C ASP A 284 28.92 -10.40 -15.54
N MET A 285 28.75 -10.06 -14.25
CA MET A 285 27.92 -8.96 -13.79
C MET A 285 28.76 -7.80 -13.29
N LYS A 286 28.19 -6.59 -13.30
CA LYS A 286 28.84 -5.39 -12.78
C LYS A 286 28.00 -4.81 -11.64
N PRO A 287 28.61 -4.31 -10.56
CA PRO A 287 27.86 -3.61 -9.53
C PRO A 287 27.26 -2.33 -10.12
N LEU A 288 25.94 -2.20 -10.02
CA LEU A 288 25.21 -1.03 -10.54
C LEU A 288 24.78 -0.09 -9.41
N HIS A 289 24.36 -0.62 -8.26
CA HIS A 289 23.82 0.20 -7.19
C HIS A 289 23.71 -0.59 -5.89
N TRP A 290 23.38 0.14 -4.83
CA TRP A 290 22.77 -0.41 -3.64
C TRP A 290 21.37 0.18 -3.49
N ILE A 291 20.47 -0.60 -2.88
CA ILE A 291 19.09 -0.22 -2.61
C ILE A 291 18.85 -0.35 -1.11
N HIS A 292 18.20 0.63 -0.50
CA HIS A 292 17.83 0.55 0.91
C HIS A 292 16.44 1.11 1.17
N THR A 293 15.86 0.68 2.28
CA THR A 293 14.56 1.15 2.74
C THR A 293 14.71 2.39 3.62
N GLN A 294 13.73 3.28 3.58
CA GLN A 294 13.58 4.42 4.49
C GLN A 294 12.12 4.59 4.92
N LEU A 295 11.91 5.20 6.09
CA LEU A 295 10.57 5.34 6.68
C LEU A 295 9.69 6.32 5.89
N ASP A 296 10.23 7.49 5.58
CA ASP A 296 9.50 8.56 4.90
C ASP A 296 10.07 8.85 3.52
N GLU A 297 9.25 9.41 2.64
CA GLU A 297 9.74 9.95 1.38
C GLU A 297 10.45 11.28 1.62
N LEU A 298 11.77 11.27 1.45
CA LEU A 298 12.56 12.49 1.55
C LEU A 298 12.50 13.27 0.22
N PRO A 299 12.40 14.61 0.28
CA PRO A 299 12.45 15.46 -0.92
C PRO A 299 13.84 15.51 -1.55
N GLN A 300 14.87 15.09 -0.80
CA GLN A 300 16.28 15.10 -1.18
C GLN A 300 16.97 13.83 -0.70
N LEU A 301 18.01 13.40 -1.42
CA LEU A 301 18.88 12.31 -0.97
C LEU A 301 19.55 12.69 0.36
N SER A 302 19.60 11.76 1.31
CA SER A 302 20.16 12.07 2.63
C SER A 302 21.68 12.28 2.56
N SER A 303 22.20 13.11 3.47
CA SER A 303 23.65 13.33 3.59
C SER A 303 24.40 12.05 3.96
N GLN A 304 23.75 11.14 4.71
CA GLN A 304 24.28 9.84 5.09
C GLN A 304 24.40 8.92 3.87
N ASP A 305 23.44 8.94 2.94
CA ASP A 305 23.47 8.13 1.71
C ASP A 305 24.59 8.60 0.78
N ILE A 306 24.77 9.92 0.62
CA ILE A 306 25.89 10.49 -0.17
C ILE A 306 27.23 10.04 0.43
N THR A 307 27.37 10.14 1.75
CA THR A 307 28.61 9.77 2.45
C THR A 307 28.89 8.27 2.29
N THR A 308 27.88 7.42 2.49
CA THR A 308 27.99 5.96 2.40
C THR A 308 28.31 5.54 0.98
N HIS A 309 27.59 6.06 0.00
CA HIS A 309 27.81 5.72 -1.40
C HIS A 309 29.18 6.19 -1.91
N ALA A 310 29.64 7.39 -1.50
CA ALA A 310 30.97 7.88 -1.84
C ALA A 310 32.08 7.00 -1.24
N LYS A 311 31.91 6.51 -0.01
CA LYS A 311 32.85 5.58 0.64
C LYS A 311 32.91 4.24 -0.07
N ILE A 312 31.75 3.63 -0.36
CA ILE A 312 31.68 2.37 -1.13
C ILE A 312 32.41 2.50 -2.48
N MET A 313 32.19 3.61 -3.21
CA MET A 313 32.90 3.85 -4.49
C MET A 313 34.40 4.12 -4.32
N ASN A 314 34.81 4.71 -3.21
CA ASN A 314 36.22 4.97 -2.92
C ASN A 314 36.97 3.67 -2.59
N ASP A 315 36.32 2.79 -1.84
CA ASP A 315 36.93 1.56 -1.32
C ASP A 315 36.88 0.42 -2.34
N HIS A 316 35.98 0.50 -3.32
CA HIS A 316 35.81 -0.53 -4.35
C HIS A 316 35.97 0.03 -5.77
N ALA A 317 37.14 -0.22 -6.38
CA ALA A 317 37.42 0.17 -7.76
C ALA A 317 36.49 -0.49 -8.82
N SER A 318 35.77 -1.55 -8.47
CA SER A 318 34.77 -2.18 -9.34
C SER A 318 33.51 -1.34 -9.54
N TRP A 319 33.28 -0.35 -8.68
CA TRP A 319 32.14 0.57 -8.77
C TRP A 319 32.50 1.77 -9.67
N ASP A 320 31.85 1.85 -10.83
CA ASP A 320 32.05 2.92 -11.81
C ASP A 320 31.34 4.20 -11.35
N ARG A 321 32.10 5.23 -10.98
CA ARG A 321 31.60 6.51 -10.45
C ARG A 321 30.59 7.21 -11.35
N GLU A 322 30.62 6.95 -12.65
CA GLU A 322 29.71 7.59 -13.62
C GLU A 322 28.43 6.79 -13.85
N LYS A 323 28.38 5.52 -13.42
CA LYS A 323 27.27 4.61 -13.72
C LYS A 323 26.56 4.08 -12.48
N THR A 324 27.22 4.12 -11.33
CA THR A 324 26.63 3.60 -10.10
C THR A 324 25.63 4.58 -9.50
N ILE A 325 24.55 4.04 -8.95
CA ILE A 325 23.46 4.81 -8.34
C ILE A 325 23.14 4.33 -6.92
N VAL A 326 22.34 5.13 -6.22
CA VAL A 326 21.66 4.78 -4.96
C VAL A 326 20.18 4.74 -5.22
N ILE A 327 19.51 3.68 -4.76
CA ILE A 327 18.05 3.59 -4.84
C ILE A 327 17.48 3.66 -3.42
N THR A 328 16.57 4.62 -3.20
CA THR A 328 15.83 4.75 -1.93
C THR A 328 14.43 4.19 -2.11
N CYS A 329 14.00 3.36 -1.15
CA CYS A 329 12.65 2.79 -1.12
C CYS A 329 11.91 3.27 0.13
N SER A 330 10.94 4.18 -0.05
CA SER A 330 10.15 4.76 1.04
C SER A 330 8.87 3.99 1.28
N PHE A 331 8.66 3.56 2.51
CA PHE A 331 7.44 2.87 2.93
C PHE A 331 6.61 3.73 3.87
N THR A 332 5.66 4.46 3.28
CA THR A 332 4.64 5.18 4.07
C THR A 332 3.48 4.23 4.41
N SER A 333 2.46 4.71 5.13
CA SER A 333 1.22 3.95 5.39
C SER A 333 0.34 3.75 4.12
N GLY A 334 0.94 3.78 2.95
CA GLY A 334 0.32 3.81 1.63
C GLY A 334 1.26 3.21 0.58
N PRO A 335 1.19 3.64 -0.69
CA PRO A 335 2.08 3.14 -1.73
C PRO A 335 3.56 3.31 -1.37
N ALA A 336 4.36 2.29 -1.68
CA ALA A 336 5.81 2.40 -1.62
C ALA A 336 6.32 3.30 -2.76
N SER A 337 7.32 4.13 -2.48
CA SER A 337 7.95 5.04 -3.45
C SER A 337 9.40 4.61 -3.69
N LEU A 338 9.86 4.69 -4.94
CA LEU A 338 11.22 4.34 -5.36
C LEU A 338 11.84 5.52 -6.08
N LYS A 339 13.02 5.97 -5.63
CA LYS A 339 13.81 7.01 -6.30
C LYS A 339 15.24 6.54 -6.49
N ALA A 340 15.86 6.96 -7.59
CA ALA A 340 17.23 6.62 -7.94
C ALA A 340 18.07 7.89 -8.10
N TYR A 341 19.28 7.87 -7.56
CA TYR A 341 20.18 9.01 -7.54
C TYR A 341 21.59 8.62 -7.95
N LYS A 342 22.25 9.48 -8.72
CA LYS A 342 23.68 9.40 -9.02
C LYS A 342 24.41 10.55 -8.34
N LEU A 343 25.63 10.32 -7.85
CA LEU A 343 26.43 11.42 -7.30
C LEU A 343 27.13 12.20 -8.40
N THR A 344 27.17 13.52 -8.24
CA THR A 344 28.03 14.38 -9.04
C THR A 344 29.48 14.25 -8.56
N PRO A 345 30.49 14.63 -9.37
CA PRO A 345 31.88 14.64 -8.93
C PRO A 345 32.10 15.44 -7.64
N ALA A 346 31.40 16.56 -7.49
CA ALA A 346 31.43 17.37 -6.28
C ALA A 346 30.84 16.62 -5.06
N GLY A 347 29.73 15.91 -5.26
CA GLY A 347 29.12 15.09 -4.21
C GLY A 347 29.99 13.91 -3.78
N TYR A 348 30.68 13.27 -4.73
CA TYR A 348 31.67 12.22 -4.44
C TYR A 348 32.80 12.77 -3.57
N ASP A 349 33.41 13.89 -3.97
CA ASP A 349 34.52 14.51 -3.26
C ASP A 349 34.13 14.97 -1.85
N TRP A 350 32.93 15.52 -1.71
CA TRP A 350 32.38 15.88 -0.41
C TRP A 350 32.12 14.63 0.44
N GLY A 351 31.41 13.64 -0.10
CA GLY A 351 31.00 12.43 0.64
C GLY A 351 32.16 11.59 1.16
N ARG A 352 33.25 11.46 0.39
CA ARG A 352 34.46 10.74 0.86
C ARG A 352 35.16 11.48 2.00
N SER A 353 35.10 12.81 2.02
CA SER A 353 35.77 13.64 3.03
C SER A 353 34.90 13.84 4.27
N ASN A 354 33.59 13.58 4.18
CA ASN A 354 32.66 13.83 5.26
C ASN A 354 32.82 12.80 6.40
N THR A 355 33.07 13.34 7.59
CA THR A 355 33.13 12.60 8.86
C THR A 355 31.95 12.90 9.78
N ASP A 356 31.17 13.94 9.48
CA ASP A 356 30.03 14.36 10.29
C ASP A 356 28.83 13.45 9.99
N ARG A 357 28.28 12.85 11.06
CA ARG A 357 27.13 11.94 11.02
C ARG A 357 25.83 12.63 11.46
N GLY A 358 25.86 13.93 11.73
CA GLY A 358 24.66 14.70 12.06
C GLY A 358 23.72 14.89 10.86
N ASN A 359 22.50 15.34 11.14
CA ASN A 359 21.46 15.53 10.12
C ASN A 359 21.77 16.63 9.11
N ASN A 360 22.56 17.65 9.50
CA ASN A 360 22.91 18.79 8.66
C ASN A 360 24.44 18.99 8.63
N PRO A 361 25.18 18.10 7.96
CA PRO A 361 26.63 18.19 7.92
C PRO A 361 27.08 19.39 7.08
N LYS A 362 28.19 20.00 7.49
CA LYS A 362 28.70 21.22 6.85
C LYS A 362 29.04 20.97 5.37
N GLY A 363 28.52 21.85 4.51
CA GLY A 363 28.81 21.81 3.07
C GLY A 363 27.93 20.85 2.27
N TYR A 364 26.99 20.13 2.90
CA TYR A 364 25.96 19.39 2.17
C TYR A 364 25.14 20.33 1.28
N ALA A 365 24.94 19.94 0.02
CA ALA A 365 24.15 20.68 -0.95
C ALA A 365 23.40 19.73 -1.90
N PRO A 366 22.18 20.08 -2.36
CA PRO A 366 21.45 19.29 -3.36
C PRO A 366 22.17 19.12 -4.70
N SER A 367 23.17 19.96 -5.02
CA SER A 367 24.01 19.83 -6.22
C SER A 367 24.97 18.63 -6.18
N HIS A 368 25.04 17.92 -5.06
CA HIS A 368 25.89 16.74 -4.88
C HIS A 368 25.34 15.48 -5.56
N TYR A 369 24.10 15.51 -6.02
CA TYR A 369 23.48 14.37 -6.69
C TYR A 369 22.53 14.81 -7.81
N GLU A 370 22.21 13.88 -8.69
CA GLU A 370 21.21 14.03 -9.75
C GLU A 370 20.24 12.85 -9.70
N GLU A 371 18.96 13.11 -9.96
CA GLU A 371 17.94 12.06 -10.02
C GLU A 371 18.04 11.32 -11.37
N VAL A 372 17.96 9.99 -11.32
CA VAL A 372 18.11 9.11 -12.48
C VAL A 372 16.78 8.42 -12.76
N PRO A 373 16.34 8.31 -14.03
CA PRO A 373 15.12 7.61 -14.36
C PRO A 373 15.22 6.12 -14.02
N LEU A 374 14.22 5.62 -13.29
CA LEU A 374 14.06 4.20 -12.94
C LEU A 374 12.80 3.64 -13.63
N SER A 375 12.84 2.38 -14.03
CA SER A 375 11.69 1.67 -14.59
C SER A 375 11.56 0.29 -13.96
N VAL A 376 10.35 -0.08 -13.58
CA VAL A 376 10.03 -1.41 -13.06
C VAL A 376 9.49 -2.26 -14.20
N SER A 377 9.99 -3.49 -14.34
CA SER A 377 9.56 -4.42 -15.38
C SER A 377 9.09 -5.74 -14.78
N ASP A 378 8.01 -6.27 -15.32
CA ASP A 378 7.48 -7.62 -15.03
C ASP A 378 8.00 -8.68 -16.02
N ARG A 379 8.86 -8.29 -16.98
CA ARG A 379 9.32 -9.18 -18.07
C ARG A 379 10.47 -10.10 -17.67
N PHE A 380 11.26 -9.69 -16.68
CA PHE A 380 12.47 -10.39 -16.28
C PHE A 380 12.39 -10.71 -14.79
N LEU A 381 12.92 -11.89 -14.42
CA LEU A 381 13.06 -12.30 -13.04
C LEU A 381 14.52 -12.19 -12.63
N GLY A 382 14.77 -11.40 -11.59
CA GLY A 382 16.05 -11.41 -10.90
C GLY A 382 16.14 -12.55 -9.89
N PHE A 383 17.32 -12.72 -9.30
CA PHE A 383 17.57 -13.66 -8.21
C PHE A 383 18.27 -12.98 -7.04
N PHE A 384 18.30 -13.67 -5.90
CA PHE A 384 18.97 -13.21 -4.69
C PHE A 384 20.21 -14.03 -4.38
N MET A 385 21.20 -13.37 -3.82
CA MET A 385 22.32 -14.03 -3.14
C MET A 385 22.35 -13.58 -1.69
N ILE A 386 22.61 -14.52 -0.79
CA ILE A 386 22.60 -14.29 0.66
C ILE A 386 23.91 -14.83 1.27
N PRO A 387 24.26 -14.45 2.51
CA PRO A 387 25.42 -15.02 3.18
C PRO A 387 25.27 -16.54 3.32
N GLU A 388 26.29 -17.31 2.96
CA GLU A 388 26.27 -18.77 3.05
C GLU A 388 26.14 -19.24 4.51
N GLN A 389 26.86 -18.56 5.41
CA GLN A 389 26.83 -18.83 6.83
C GLN A 389 26.19 -17.67 7.58
N GLY A 390 25.29 -18.02 8.49
CA GLY A 390 24.68 -17.07 9.40
C GLY A 390 23.51 -16.28 8.79
N SER A 391 23.30 -15.11 9.36
CA SER A 391 22.19 -14.23 9.08
C SER A 391 22.62 -13.13 8.11
N TRP A 392 21.71 -12.54 7.33
CA TRP A 392 21.98 -11.24 6.71
C TRP A 392 21.63 -10.07 7.65
N ASN A 393 20.74 -10.28 8.62
CA ASN A 393 20.28 -9.26 9.57
C ASN A 393 20.98 -9.40 10.93
N TYR A 394 21.81 -8.42 11.29
CA TYR A 394 22.55 -8.34 12.55
C TYR A 394 21.98 -7.31 13.54
N ASN A 395 20.77 -6.79 13.29
CA ASN A 395 20.12 -5.84 14.19
C ASN A 395 19.90 -6.40 15.61
N PHE A 396 19.72 -7.72 15.75
CA PHE A 396 19.53 -8.40 17.04
C PHE A 396 20.79 -9.10 17.56
N MET A 397 21.93 -8.93 16.90
CA MET A 397 23.19 -9.65 17.17
C MET A 397 24.36 -8.68 17.43
N ASP A 398 24.21 -7.79 18.42
CA ASP A 398 25.11 -6.65 18.68
C ASP A 398 26.59 -7.03 18.85
N VAL A 399 26.86 -8.18 19.47
CA VAL A 399 28.24 -8.65 19.76
C VAL A 399 28.96 -9.13 18.50
N SER A 400 28.24 -9.42 17.41
CA SER A 400 28.79 -9.96 16.17
C SER A 400 28.92 -8.90 15.05
N ARG A 401 28.71 -7.62 15.37
CA ARG A 401 28.83 -6.53 14.40
C ARG A 401 30.30 -6.19 14.17
N ASP A 402 30.84 -6.62 13.03
CA ASP A 402 32.19 -6.29 12.59
C ASP A 402 32.15 -5.75 11.15
N ALA A 403 32.73 -4.57 10.94
CA ALA A 403 32.76 -3.93 9.62
C ALA A 403 33.73 -4.64 8.66
N ASP A 404 34.74 -5.34 9.18
CA ASP A 404 35.74 -6.04 8.38
C ASP A 404 35.47 -7.56 8.31
N MET A 405 34.24 -7.98 8.64
CA MET A 405 33.84 -9.37 8.58
C MET A 405 33.94 -9.93 7.17
N LYS A 406 34.44 -11.16 7.07
CA LYS A 406 34.46 -11.94 5.82
C LYS A 406 33.25 -12.85 5.78
N TYR A 407 32.64 -12.95 4.61
CA TYR A 407 31.48 -13.80 4.36
C TYR A 407 31.52 -14.31 2.92
N ASP A 408 30.96 -15.49 2.72
CA ASP A 408 30.73 -16.10 1.42
C ASP A 408 29.25 -15.98 1.04
N LEU A 409 28.94 -16.14 -0.25
CA LEU A 409 27.59 -15.96 -0.79
C LEU A 409 27.06 -17.24 -1.44
N ILE A 410 25.78 -17.51 -1.22
CA ILE A 410 25.04 -18.61 -1.85
C ILE A 410 23.80 -18.10 -2.57
N LEU A 411 23.39 -18.80 -3.63
CA LEU A 411 22.13 -18.55 -4.34
C LEU A 411 20.96 -19.08 -3.51
N SER A 412 20.19 -18.18 -2.89
CA SER A 412 18.99 -18.54 -2.12
C SER A 412 18.11 -17.31 -1.89
N SER A 413 16.85 -17.54 -1.52
CA SER A 413 15.92 -16.47 -1.14
C SER A 413 16.24 -15.95 0.26
N PRO A 414 16.23 -14.61 0.48
CA PRO A 414 16.44 -14.03 1.80
C PRO A 414 15.28 -14.35 2.73
N LYS A 415 15.62 -14.53 4.00
CA LYS A 415 14.64 -14.64 5.10
C LYS A 415 14.10 -13.27 5.47
N GLU A 416 12.89 -13.22 6.01
CA GLU A 416 12.23 -11.98 6.44
C GLU A 416 12.98 -11.33 7.60
N PHE A 417 12.82 -10.02 7.82
CA PHE A 417 13.58 -9.27 8.83
C PHE A 417 13.50 -9.87 10.25
N ASP A 418 12.33 -10.36 10.64
CA ASP A 418 12.07 -10.96 11.97
C ASP A 418 12.12 -12.50 11.96
N ASP A 419 12.74 -13.12 10.96
CA ASP A 419 12.92 -14.58 10.93
C ASP A 419 13.71 -15.07 12.17
N GLU A 420 13.44 -16.30 12.61
CA GLU A 420 14.04 -16.89 13.79
C GLU A 420 15.57 -16.92 13.74
N ILE A 421 16.14 -17.13 12.54
CA ILE A 421 17.59 -17.18 12.35
C ILE A 421 18.29 -15.85 12.67
N HIS A 422 17.57 -14.74 12.61
CA HIS A 422 18.09 -13.40 12.88
C HIS A 422 18.10 -13.02 14.35
N ARG A 423 17.37 -13.77 15.20
CA ARG A 423 17.13 -13.43 16.62
C ARG A 423 17.26 -14.66 17.54
N PRO A 424 18.37 -15.41 17.50
CA PRO A 424 18.53 -16.65 18.27
C PRO A 424 18.49 -16.43 19.78
N SER A 425 18.99 -15.29 20.27
CA SER A 425 18.98 -14.94 21.70
C SER A 425 17.57 -14.88 22.29
N HIS A 426 16.60 -14.37 21.52
CA HIS A 426 15.20 -14.31 21.94
C HIS A 426 14.63 -15.70 22.21
N PHE A 427 14.93 -16.69 21.36
CA PHE A 427 14.40 -18.06 21.51
C PHE A 427 15.17 -18.86 22.56
N MET A 428 16.48 -18.66 22.68
CA MET A 428 17.28 -19.31 23.73
C MET A 428 16.86 -18.87 25.13
N ASN A 429 16.48 -17.61 25.31
CA ASN A 429 15.98 -17.12 26.60
C ASN A 429 14.65 -17.78 26.98
N PHE A 430 13.70 -17.90 26.04
CA PHE A 430 12.44 -18.64 26.26
C PHE A 430 12.69 -20.10 26.64
N SER A 431 13.65 -20.76 25.97
CA SER A 431 14.01 -22.16 26.25
C SER A 431 14.57 -22.35 27.66
N ASN A 432 15.23 -21.33 28.21
CA ASN A 432 15.80 -21.38 29.56
C ASN A 432 14.74 -21.13 30.65
N GLU A 433 13.70 -20.35 30.36
CA GLU A 433 12.59 -20.11 31.28
C GLU A 433 11.74 -21.38 31.47
N ASP A 434 11.43 -22.12 30.39
CA ASP A 434 10.68 -23.39 30.46
C ASP A 434 11.40 -24.49 31.27
N ASN A 435 12.74 -24.44 31.36
CA ASN A 435 13.53 -25.39 32.15
C ASN A 435 13.59 -25.05 33.65
N SER A 436 13.05 -23.90 34.07
CA SER A 436 13.00 -23.46 35.47
C SER A 436 11.71 -23.83 36.20
N ASP A 437 10.69 -24.31 35.47
CA ASP A 437 9.45 -24.85 36.03
C ASP A 437 9.69 -26.26 36.61
N THR A 438 10.31 -26.27 37.78
CA THR A 438 10.28 -27.43 38.66
C THR A 438 8.86 -27.52 39.23
N PHE A 439 8.03 -28.39 38.66
CA PHE A 439 6.72 -28.71 39.23
C PHE A 439 6.90 -29.00 40.73
N PRO A 440 6.14 -28.36 41.64
CA PRO A 440 6.13 -28.78 43.03
C PRO A 440 5.63 -30.22 43.05
N ALA A 441 6.48 -31.14 43.51
CA ALA A 441 6.07 -32.51 43.74
C ALA A 441 4.98 -32.51 44.80
N ASP A 442 3.76 -32.88 44.42
CA ASP A 442 2.67 -33.12 45.35
C ASP A 442 3.09 -34.19 46.36
N HIS A 443 3.13 -33.82 47.64
CA HIS A 443 3.22 -34.72 48.78
C HIS A 443 2.03 -34.50 49.71
#